data_AF-A0A970B3S1-F1
#
_entry.id   AF-A0A970B3S1-F1
#
_cell.length_a   1.000
_cell.length_b   1.000
_cell.length_c   1.000
_cell.angle_alpha   90.00
_cell.angle_beta   90.00
_cell.angle_gamma   90.00
#
_symmetry.space_group_name_H-M   'P 1'
#
loop_
_entity.id
_entity.type
_entity.pdbx_description
1 polymer ?
#
loop_
_entity_poly.entity_id
_entity_poly.type
_entity_poly.pdbx_seq_one_letter_code
_entity_poly.pdbx_strand_id
1 'polypeptide(L)' 'MSEQTLTKAEWIDRCAKRYRDVGGLSEDLAKSAAEVAYEVEDEDWGPRGDPEEAADEDMSCWDDDGDQ' A
#
# COMPACT_ATOMS: atom_id res chain seq x y z
N MET A 1 -10.41 11.17 20.93
CA MET A 1 -10.22 11.78 19.60
C MET A 1 -10.82 10.78 18.64
N SER A 2 -11.63 11.19 17.66
CA SER A 2 -12.31 10.24 16.78
C SER A 2 -11.26 9.52 15.93
N GLU A 3 -10.90 8.29 16.33
CA GLU A 3 -10.18 7.31 15.50
C GLU A 3 -11.07 7.04 14.30
N GLN A 4 -10.92 7.85 13.25
CA GLN A 4 -11.51 7.55 11.96
C GLN A 4 -10.62 6.49 11.33
N THR A 5 -10.94 5.22 11.58
CA THR A 5 -10.44 4.09 10.79
C THR A 5 -10.70 4.43 9.32
N LEU A 6 -9.64 4.62 8.53
CA LEU A 6 -9.79 4.92 7.11
C LEU A 6 -10.69 3.86 6.46
N THR A 7 -11.59 4.28 5.59
CA THR A 7 -12.38 3.33 4.82
C THR A 7 -11.48 2.59 3.82
N LYS A 8 -11.88 1.37 3.40
CA LYS A 8 -11.16 0.59 2.39
C LYS A 8 -10.76 1.44 1.17
N ALA A 9 -11.72 2.19 0.65
CA ALA A 9 -11.52 3.02 -0.54
C ALA A 9 -10.48 4.12 -0.30
N GLU A 10 -10.51 4.78 0.87
CA GLU A 10 -9.53 5.82 1.20
C GLU A 10 -8.14 5.26 1.46
N TRP A 11 -8.05 4.08 2.08
CA TRP A 11 -6.78 3.41 2.31
C TRP A 11 -6.13 3.03 0.97
N ILE A 12 -6.90 2.38 0.09
CA ILE A 12 -6.45 2.00 -1.25
C ILE A 12 -6.04 3.23 -2.07
N ASP A 13 -6.82 4.31 -2.03
CA ASP A 13 -6.51 5.53 -2.79
C ASP A 13 -5.17 6.16 -2.37
N ARG A 14 -4.91 6.22 -1.06
CA ARG A 14 -3.63 6.73 -0.52
C ARG A 14 -2.45 5.83 -0.85
N CYS A 15 -2.62 4.51 -0.67
CA CYS A 15 -1.61 3.51 -0.96
C CYS A 15 -1.27 3.50 -2.47
N ALA A 16 -2.29 3.50 -3.34
CA ALA A 16 -2.13 3.59 -4.79
C ALA A 16 -1.42 4.89 -5.21
N LYS A 17 -1.74 6.02 -4.56
CA LYS A 17 -1.02 7.27 -4.83
C LYS A 17 0.47 7.14 -4.49
N ARG A 18 0.80 6.51 -3.36
CA ARG A 18 2.18 6.28 -2.93
C ARG A 18 2.95 5.42 -3.94
N TYR A 19 2.36 4.31 -4.41
CA TYR A 19 2.92 3.47 -5.46
C TYR A 19 3.18 4.22 -6.78
N ARG A 20 2.32 5.17 -7.14
CA ARG A 20 2.53 6.01 -8.33
C ARG A 20 3.67 7.00 -8.15
N ASP A 21 3.64 7.72 -7.02
CA ASP A 21 4.57 8.82 -6.77
C ASP A 21 6.00 8.33 -6.48
N VAL A 22 6.14 7.18 -5.80
CA VAL A 22 7.43 6.60 -5.40
C VAL A 22 7.83 5.42 -6.28
N GLY A 23 6.94 4.44 -6.43
CA GLY A 23 7.20 3.22 -7.21
C GLY A 23 7.09 3.41 -8.73
N GLY A 24 6.66 4.59 -9.19
CA GLY A 24 6.53 4.90 -10.63
C GLY A 24 5.47 4.07 -11.36
N LEU A 25 4.52 3.46 -10.63
CA LEU A 25 3.48 2.63 -11.22
C LEU A 25 2.46 3.43 -12.02
N SER A 26 1.88 2.78 -13.03
CA SER A 26 0.70 3.29 -13.72
C SER A 26 -0.53 3.24 -12.80
N GLU A 27 -1.53 4.07 -13.07
CA GLU A 27 -2.72 4.20 -12.21
C GLU A 27 -3.46 2.86 -12.00
N ASP A 28 -3.66 2.09 -13.08
CA ASP A 28 -4.28 0.77 -12.98
C ASP A 28 -3.46 -0.20 -12.12
N LEU A 29 -2.14 -0.25 -12.32
CA LEU A 29 -1.27 -1.19 -11.60
C LEU A 29 -1.11 -0.80 -10.13
N ALA A 30 -1.03 0.49 -9.82
CA ALA A 30 -0.97 1.01 -8.47
C ALA A 30 -2.25 0.73 -7.67
N LYS A 31 -3.42 0.80 -8.32
CA LYS A 31 -4.69 0.40 -7.71
C LYS A 31 -4.72 -1.09 -7.41
N SER A 32 -4.33 -1.92 -8.37
CA SER A 32 -4.28 -3.37 -8.16
C SER A 32 -3.28 -3.75 -7.06
N ALA A 33 -2.11 -3.11 -7.00
CA ALA A 33 -1.13 -3.31 -5.93
C ALA A 33 -1.71 -2.91 -4.56
N ALA A 34 -2.35 -1.75 -4.46
CA ALA A 34 -2.98 -1.29 -3.23
C ALA A 34 -4.15 -2.18 -2.77
N GLU A 35 -4.91 -2.77 -3.69
CA GLU A 35 -5.95 -3.75 -3.34
C GLU A 35 -5.35 -5.01 -2.72
N VAL A 36 -4.28 -5.54 -3.31
CA VAL A 36 -3.56 -6.71 -2.77
C VAL A 36 -2.92 -6.40 -1.42
N ALA A 37 -2.24 -5.26 -1.29
CA ALA A 37 -1.64 -4.81 -0.04
C ALA A 37 -2.70 -4.70 1.07
N TYR A 38 -3.89 -4.17 0.75
CA TYR A 38 -5.00 -4.07 1.69
C TYR A 38 -5.55 -5.44 2.14
N GLU A 39 -5.50 -6.46 1.27
CA GLU A 39 -5.89 -7.84 1.60
C GLU A 39 -4.83 -8.53 2.47
N VAL A 40 -3.55 -8.34 2.16
CA VAL A 40 -2.42 -8.95 2.90
C VAL A 40 -2.26 -8.34 4.30
N GLU A 41 -2.39 -7.01 4.45
CA GLU A 41 -2.32 -6.33 5.75
C GLU A 41 -3.40 -6.84 6.73
N ASP A 42 -4.62 -7.10 6.23
CA ASP A 42 -5.74 -7.57 7.05
C ASP A 42 -5.55 -9.01 7.54
N GLU A 43 -4.86 -9.86 6.77
CA GLU A 43 -4.64 -11.28 7.10
C GLU A 43 -3.33 -11.55 7.86
N ASP A 44 -2.23 -10.88 7.50
CA ASP A 44 -0.86 -11.28 7.91
C ASP A 44 -0.20 -10.27 8.89
N TRP A 45 -0.48 -8.97 8.77
CA TRP A 45 0.28 -7.90 9.47
C TRP A 45 -0.47 -7.18 10.61
N GLY A 46 -1.81 -7.24 10.65
CA GLY A 46 -2.61 -6.81 11.79
C GLY A 46 -3.55 -5.62 11.51
N PRO A 47 -3.90 -4.78 12.52
CA PRO A 47 -4.85 -3.69 12.30
C PRO A 47 -4.26 -2.66 11.34
N ARG A 48 -4.91 -2.52 10.18
CA ARG A 48 -4.56 -1.60 9.08
C ARG A 48 -3.83 -0.35 9.56
N GLY A 49 -2.54 -0.31 9.26
CA GLY A 49 -1.65 0.79 9.60
C GLY A 49 -1.84 1.99 8.67
N ASP A 50 -0.82 2.83 8.61
CA ASP A 50 -0.79 3.94 7.67
C ASP A 50 -0.60 3.41 6.22
N PRO A 51 -1.49 3.77 5.27
CA PRO A 51 -1.42 3.25 3.90
C PRO A 51 -0.15 3.65 3.14
N GLU A 52 0.49 4.75 3.51
CA GLU A 52 1.75 5.18 2.90
C GLU A 52 2.91 4.34 3.42
N GLU A 53 2.94 4.06 4.74
CA GLU A 53 3.93 3.19 5.36
C GLU A 53 3.84 1.76 4.82
N ALA A 54 2.62 1.21 4.71
CA ALA A 54 2.40 -0.12 4.13
C ALA A 54 2.87 -0.21 2.67
N ALA A 55 2.65 0.85 1.87
CA ALA A 55 3.15 0.90 0.51
C ALA A 55 4.68 1.00 0.45
N ASP A 56 5.29 1.79 1.34
CA ASP A 56 6.75 1.91 1.43
C ASP A 56 7.40 0.58 1.86
N GLU A 57 6.80 -0.17 2.80
CA GLU A 57 7.26 -1.50 3.21
C GLU A 57 7.13 -2.52 2.06
N ASP A 58 6.00 -2.55 1.37
CA ASP A 58 5.80 -3.43 0.20
C ASP A 58 6.79 -3.09 -0.93
N MET A 59 6.97 -1.80 -1.25
CA MET A 59 7.96 -1.35 -2.24
C MET A 59 9.40 -1.68 -1.81
N SER A 60 9.70 -1.67 -0.51
CA SER A 60 11.04 -2.05 -0.02
C SER A 60 11.36 -3.52 -0.30
N CYS A 61 10.34 -4.39 -0.39
CA CYS A 61 10.50 -5.78 -0.80
C CYS A 61 10.65 -5.94 -2.32
N TRP A 62 10.21 -4.97 -3.12
CA TRP A 62 10.36 -5.00 -4.59
C TRP A 62 11.78 -4.64 -5.03
N ASP A 63 12.46 -3.78 -4.29
CA ASP A 63 13.85 -3.38 -4.57
C ASP A 63 14.86 -4.50 -4.24
N ASP A 64 14.46 -5.48 -3.41
CA ASP A 64 15.31 -6.65 -3.04
C ASP A 64 15.43 -7.70 -4.16
N ASP A 65 14.56 -7.67 -5.18
CA ASP A 65 14.68 -8.50 -6.40
C ASP A 65 15.66 -7.89 -7.44
N GLY A 66 16.41 -6.86 -7.04
CA GLY A 66 17.00 -5.87 -7.94
C GLY A 66 18.52 -5.66 -7.94
N ASP A 67 19.38 -6.35 -7.16
CA ASP A 67 20.84 -6.45 -7.44
C ASP A 67 21.53 -7.57 -6.62
N GLN A 68 21.87 -8.66 -7.32
CA GLN A 68 23.00 -9.63 -7.15
C GLN A 68 23.42 -10.13 -5.76
#